data_AF-A0A2D7T841-F1
#
_entry.id   AF-A0A2D7T841-F1
#
_cell.length_a   1.000
_cell.length_b   1.000
_cell.length_c   1.000
_cell.angle_alpha   90.00
_cell.angle_beta   90.00
_cell.angle_gamma   90.00
#
_symmetry.space_group_name_H-M   'P 1'
#
loop_
_entity.id
_entity.type
_entity.pdbx_description
1 polymer ?
#
loop_
_entity_poly.entity_id
_entity_poly.type
_entity_poly.pdbx_seq_one_letter_code
_entity_poly.pdbx_strand_id
1 'polypeptide(L)'
;MQSKLDSYFIREDIINNLLENREETREEAIDYADRLLTIAEMENAEYSSLVDPFDRSVALVFELVKDAELDPWNIDLTSFVNLFSERIKKNSDNIDLPSCGRLLRLAWAVLRGQVEDLLDRQNKADMDDEIDDYFIDEGWMTDFDDNEFNFTNNVISGELEADLNGLFEERVRREEGRPVTLGDLLGALRGACDDAEINKIREENRIKYKLEVEEALGNVGARMHDENLEGDIELCWNLMREMNKDGEIDLQTLSDGVAKEIKKESGEEIDVSSEAKVTGLVSMLFLTHRGFTDIEQKDVPNGKIKIKDLWPKIKSWESINEKFKEENNSFNEVVEVDS
;
A
#
# COMPACT_ATOMS: atom_id res chain seq x y z
N MET A 1 10.99 11.54 49.85
CA MET A 1 10.76 12.75 49.01
C MET A 1 11.46 12.66 47.66
N GLN A 2 12.64 12.01 47.54
CA GLN A 2 13.31 11.80 46.23
C GLN A 2 12.48 11.00 45.20
N SER A 3 11.78 9.93 45.60
CA SER A 3 10.99 9.11 44.64
C SER A 3 9.81 9.82 43.94
N LYS A 4 9.24 10.87 44.56
CA LYS A 4 8.14 11.65 43.93
C LYS A 4 8.65 12.71 42.96
N LEU A 5 9.86 13.22 43.18
CA LEU A 5 10.52 14.11 42.25
C LEU A 5 10.88 13.34 40.96
N ASP A 6 11.40 12.11 41.08
CA ASP A 6 11.66 11.25 39.92
C ASP A 6 10.41 10.99 39.06
N SER A 7 9.29 10.63 39.69
CA SER A 7 8.04 10.36 38.96
C SER A 7 7.51 11.61 38.22
N TYR A 8 7.62 12.79 38.85
CA TYR A 8 7.25 14.05 38.21
C TYR A 8 8.16 14.41 37.03
N PHE A 9 9.47 14.20 37.16
CA PHE A 9 10.42 14.47 36.09
C PHE A 9 10.27 13.48 34.92
N ILE A 10 10.06 12.19 35.19
CA ILE A 10 9.77 11.19 34.15
C ILE A 10 8.48 11.55 33.40
N ARG A 11 7.45 12.01 34.11
CA ARG A 11 6.19 12.47 33.51
C ARG A 11 6.41 13.64 32.56
N GLU A 12 7.14 14.67 32.99
CA GLU A 12 7.43 15.84 32.16
C GLU A 12 8.33 15.47 30.95
N ASP A 13 9.28 14.55 31.12
CA ASP A 13 10.12 14.06 30.01
C ASP A 13 9.29 13.32 28.96
N ILE A 14 8.36 12.46 29.39
CA ILE A 14 7.42 11.76 28.50
C ILE A 14 6.55 12.78 27.75
N ILE A 15 6.02 13.79 28.44
CA ILE A 15 5.18 14.82 27.81
C ILE A 15 5.98 15.63 26.78
N ASN A 16 7.18 16.07 27.14
CA ASN A 16 8.04 16.84 26.24
C ASN A 16 8.44 16.02 25.01
N ASN A 17 8.81 14.75 25.19
CA ASN A 17 9.13 13.87 24.07
C ASN A 17 7.93 13.71 23.12
N LEU A 18 6.73 13.48 23.66
CA LEU A 18 5.54 13.28 22.85
C LEU A 18 5.17 14.54 22.08
N LEU A 19 5.32 15.72 22.68
CA LEU A 19 5.08 17.01 22.04
C LEU A 19 6.13 17.37 20.98
N GLU A 20 7.39 16.99 21.18
CA GLU A 20 8.48 17.28 20.24
C GLU A 20 8.46 16.36 19.02
N ASN A 21 8.17 15.07 19.23
CA ASN A 21 8.30 14.05 18.18
C ASN A 21 7.00 13.76 17.43
N ARG A 22 5.84 14.06 18.03
CA ARG A 22 4.53 13.82 17.41
C ARG A 22 3.68 15.05 17.61
N GLU A 23 3.05 15.52 16.55
CA GLU A 23 2.13 16.68 16.56
C GLU A 23 0.84 16.38 17.36
N GLU A 24 0.95 15.77 18.53
CA GLU A 24 -0.13 15.40 19.43
C GLU A 24 -0.62 16.62 20.19
N THR A 25 -1.91 16.59 20.55
CA THR A 25 -2.43 17.62 21.43
C THR A 25 -1.87 17.43 22.84
N ARG A 26 -1.63 18.55 23.54
CA ARG A 26 -1.10 18.52 24.92
C ARG A 26 -1.99 17.72 25.89
N GLU A 27 -3.29 17.65 25.62
CA GLU A 27 -4.24 16.87 26.42
C GLU A 27 -3.98 15.36 26.27
N GLU A 28 -3.82 14.86 25.04
CA GLU A 28 -3.52 13.44 24.77
C GLU A 28 -2.18 13.00 25.37
N ALA A 29 -1.16 13.87 25.29
CA ALA A 29 0.15 13.59 25.88
C ALA A 29 0.09 13.49 27.41
N ILE A 30 -0.75 14.32 28.06
CA ILE A 30 -0.96 14.29 29.51
C ILE A 30 -1.70 13.00 29.92
N ASP A 31 -2.80 12.67 29.24
CA ASP A 31 -3.58 11.48 29.55
C ASP A 31 -2.74 10.20 29.39
N TYR A 32 -1.91 10.16 28.36
CA TYR A 32 -0.99 9.06 28.14
C TYR A 32 0.11 8.98 29.21
N ALA A 33 0.72 10.11 29.56
CA ALA A 33 1.72 10.15 30.63
C ALA A 33 1.13 9.71 31.98
N ASP A 34 -0.10 10.12 32.29
CA ASP A 34 -0.81 9.71 33.49
C ASP A 34 -1.14 8.21 33.47
N ARG A 35 -1.55 7.64 32.33
CA ARG A 35 -1.72 6.18 32.15
C ARG A 35 -0.40 5.43 32.42
N LEU A 36 0.71 5.88 31.84
CA LEU A 36 2.03 5.26 32.07
C LEU A 36 2.47 5.31 33.53
N LEU A 37 2.20 6.42 34.21
CA LEU A 37 2.54 6.61 35.61
C LEU A 37 1.73 5.67 36.51
N THR A 38 0.43 5.47 36.20
CA THR A 38 -0.36 4.46 36.92
C THR A 38 0.18 3.05 36.74
N ILE A 39 0.69 2.71 35.55
CA ILE A 39 1.32 1.41 35.28
C ILE A 39 2.66 1.31 36.02
N ALA A 40 3.44 2.39 36.08
CA ALA A 40 4.71 2.40 36.80
C ALA A 40 4.53 2.25 38.34
N GLU A 41 3.40 2.74 38.87
CA GLU A 41 3.03 2.62 40.29
C GLU A 41 2.44 1.25 40.68
N MET A 42 1.92 0.47 39.71
CA MET A 42 1.47 -0.90 39.96
C MET A 42 2.62 -1.83 40.40
N GLU A 43 2.34 -2.79 41.27
CA GLU A 43 3.34 -3.75 41.75
C GLU A 43 3.70 -4.80 40.67
N ASN A 44 4.94 -5.28 40.68
CA ASN A 44 5.48 -6.22 39.67
C ASN A 44 4.63 -7.49 39.47
N ALA A 45 3.87 -7.92 40.49
CA ALA A 45 2.98 -9.07 40.41
C ALA A 45 1.70 -8.81 39.59
N GLU A 46 1.32 -7.54 39.38
CA GLU A 46 0.10 -7.15 38.67
C GLU A 46 0.32 -6.96 37.17
N TYR A 47 1.57 -6.87 36.71
CA TYR A 47 1.91 -6.68 35.29
C TYR A 47 1.45 -7.83 34.39
N SER A 48 1.41 -9.07 34.90
CA SER A 48 0.88 -10.22 34.17
C SER A 48 -0.67 -10.20 34.04
N SER A 49 -1.35 -9.37 34.83
CA SER A 49 -2.83 -9.27 34.84
C SER A 49 -3.38 -8.20 33.89
N LEU A 50 -2.52 -7.36 33.31
CA LEU A 50 -2.90 -6.33 32.37
C LEU A 50 -3.60 -6.94 31.15
N VAL A 51 -4.73 -6.37 30.75
CA VAL A 51 -5.55 -6.86 29.63
C VAL A 51 -4.91 -6.51 28.29
N ASP A 52 -4.31 -5.33 28.20
CA ASP A 52 -3.71 -4.81 26.97
C ASP A 52 -2.27 -5.34 26.79
N PRO A 53 -1.95 -6.02 25.67
CA PRO A 53 -0.58 -6.40 25.31
C PRO A 53 0.40 -5.22 25.29
N PHE A 54 -0.09 -4.01 25.01
CA PHE A 54 0.70 -2.79 25.01
C PHE A 54 1.17 -2.41 26.41
N ASP A 55 0.24 -2.29 27.36
CA ASP A 55 0.56 -1.94 28.75
C ASP A 55 1.53 -2.95 29.38
N ARG A 56 1.49 -4.21 28.94
CA ARG A 56 2.48 -5.23 29.32
C ARG A 56 3.86 -4.95 28.77
N SER A 57 3.98 -4.51 27.52
CA SER A 57 5.27 -4.16 26.92
C SER A 57 5.90 -2.94 27.59
N VAL A 58 5.08 -1.95 27.98
CA VAL A 58 5.48 -0.80 28.79
C VAL A 58 5.92 -1.23 30.19
N ALA A 59 5.12 -2.07 30.85
CA ALA A 59 5.43 -2.59 32.18
C ALA A 59 6.75 -3.38 32.17
N LEU A 60 7.03 -4.13 31.11
CA LEU A 60 8.30 -4.84 30.92
C LEU A 60 9.50 -3.88 30.86
N VAL A 61 9.34 -2.74 30.17
CA VAL A 61 10.40 -1.71 30.12
C VAL A 61 10.63 -1.11 31.49
N PHE A 62 9.57 -0.77 32.23
CA PHE A 62 9.70 -0.27 33.61
C PHE A 62 10.30 -1.31 34.55
N GLU A 63 9.91 -2.58 34.42
CA GLU A 63 10.48 -3.70 35.18
C GLU A 63 11.97 -3.82 34.91
N LEU A 64 12.42 -3.77 33.66
CA LEU A 64 13.83 -3.87 33.31
C LEU A 64 14.64 -2.69 33.83
N VAL A 65 14.11 -1.48 33.77
CA VAL A 65 14.80 -0.29 34.32
C VAL A 65 14.93 -0.40 35.84
N LYS A 66 13.89 -0.90 36.53
CA LYS A 66 13.91 -1.14 37.99
C LYS A 66 14.82 -2.30 38.40
N ASP A 67 14.76 -3.43 37.69
CA ASP A 67 15.51 -4.66 38.00
C ASP A 67 17.00 -4.54 37.68
N ALA A 68 17.35 -3.83 36.61
CA ALA A 68 18.73 -3.72 36.13
C ALA A 68 19.47 -2.46 36.61
N GLU A 69 18.88 -1.67 37.52
CA GLU A 69 19.42 -0.40 38.03
C GLU A 69 19.90 0.53 36.89
N LEU A 70 19.17 0.54 35.77
CA LEU A 70 19.49 1.41 34.64
C LEU A 70 19.09 2.86 34.97
N ASP A 71 19.92 3.82 34.57
CA ASP A 71 19.61 5.24 34.73
C ASP A 71 18.49 5.64 33.75
N PRO A 72 17.33 6.14 34.24
CA PRO A 72 16.23 6.58 33.37
C PRO A 72 16.59 7.75 32.44
N TRP A 73 17.64 8.52 32.77
CA TRP A 73 18.07 9.70 32.03
C TRP A 73 19.17 9.42 31.02
N ASN A 74 19.83 8.27 31.12
CA ASN A 74 20.88 7.83 30.22
C ASN A 74 20.91 6.30 30.14
N ILE A 75 20.06 5.75 29.27
CA ILE A 75 19.91 4.31 29.16
C ILE A 75 21.01 3.74 28.26
N ASP A 76 21.82 2.81 28.80
CA ASP A 76 22.71 1.99 27.97
C ASP A 76 21.88 1.03 27.10
N LEU A 77 21.72 1.41 25.83
CA LEU A 77 20.99 0.67 24.82
C LEU A 77 21.56 -0.75 24.60
N THR A 78 22.87 -0.95 24.81
CA THR A 78 23.50 -2.26 24.59
C THR A 78 23.04 -3.26 25.65
N SER A 79 23.14 -2.87 26.92
CA SER A 79 22.65 -3.66 28.04
C SER A 79 21.13 -3.83 27.99
N PHE A 80 20.41 -2.76 27.65
CA PHE A 80 18.96 -2.78 27.51
C PHE A 80 18.50 -3.79 26.45
N VAL A 81 19.04 -3.76 25.23
CA VAL A 81 18.64 -4.67 24.13
C VAL A 81 18.86 -6.14 24.50
N ASN A 82 19.97 -6.44 25.18
CA ASN A 82 20.28 -7.81 25.60
C ASN A 82 19.30 -8.32 26.65
N LEU A 83 19.07 -7.53 27.71
CA LEU A 83 18.14 -7.89 28.79
C LEU A 83 16.69 -7.96 28.30
N PHE A 84 16.28 -7.00 27.48
CA PHE A 84 14.95 -6.95 26.87
C PHE A 84 14.70 -8.18 25.98
N SER A 85 15.68 -8.55 25.14
CA SER A 85 15.59 -9.74 24.29
C SER A 85 15.51 -11.05 25.09
N GLU A 86 16.23 -11.15 26.21
CA GLU A 86 16.18 -12.33 27.08
C GLU A 86 14.82 -12.44 27.78
N ARG A 87 14.27 -11.31 28.25
CA ARG A 87 12.97 -11.24 28.94
C ARG A 87 11.81 -11.56 27.98
N ILE A 88 11.85 -11.07 26.74
CA ILE A 88 10.85 -11.41 25.70
C ILE A 88 10.84 -12.90 25.40
N LYS A 89 12.01 -13.54 25.29
CA LYS A 89 12.11 -14.99 25.05
C LYS A 89 11.48 -15.81 26.18
N LYS A 90 11.51 -15.30 27.42
CA LYS A 90 10.92 -15.96 28.59
C LYS A 90 9.40 -15.76 28.67
N ASN A 91 8.88 -14.62 28.19
CA ASN A 91 7.48 -14.21 28.33
C ASN A 91 6.73 -14.10 26.98
N SER A 92 6.95 -15.04 26.05
CA SER A 92 6.52 -14.93 24.65
C SER A 92 5.00 -14.87 24.40
N ASP A 93 4.20 -15.45 25.28
CA ASP A 93 2.81 -15.79 24.94
C ASP A 93 1.82 -14.64 25.08
N ASN A 94 2.23 -13.51 25.65
CA ASN A 94 1.31 -12.42 25.97
C ASN A 94 1.92 -11.02 25.75
N ILE A 95 2.93 -10.88 24.88
CA ILE A 95 3.57 -9.60 24.57
C ILE A 95 3.30 -9.22 23.12
N ASP A 96 3.13 -7.92 22.83
CA ASP A 96 3.06 -7.40 21.47
C ASP A 96 4.41 -7.46 20.75
N LEU A 97 4.73 -8.62 20.18
CA LEU A 97 5.98 -8.91 19.47
C LEU A 97 6.28 -7.92 18.32
N PRO A 98 5.32 -7.52 17.45
CA PRO A 98 5.52 -6.49 16.45
C PRO A 98 6.06 -5.16 17.00
N SER A 99 5.47 -4.67 18.09
CA SER A 99 5.86 -3.39 18.69
C SER A 99 7.19 -3.48 19.43
N CYS A 100 7.43 -4.57 20.15
CA CYS A 100 8.74 -4.84 20.77
C CYS A 100 9.87 -4.99 19.73
N GLY A 101 9.59 -5.63 18.59
CA GLY A 101 10.53 -5.75 17.48
C GLY A 101 10.91 -4.40 16.86
N ARG A 102 9.94 -3.47 16.78
CA ARG A 102 10.20 -2.10 16.34
C ARG A 102 11.01 -1.31 17.38
N LEU A 103 10.75 -1.49 18.68
CA LEU A 103 11.58 -0.90 19.74
C LEU A 103 13.03 -1.38 19.59
N LEU A 104 13.25 -2.69 19.45
CA LEU A 104 14.59 -3.26 19.20
C LEU A 104 15.25 -2.66 17.95
N ARG A 105 14.49 -2.47 16.86
CA ARG A 105 14.99 -1.83 15.63
C ARG A 105 15.40 -0.38 15.87
N LEU A 106 14.64 0.37 16.67
CA LEU A 106 14.95 1.76 17.00
C LEU A 106 16.20 1.84 17.88
N ALA A 107 16.28 1.02 18.93
CA ALA A 107 17.47 0.92 19.76
C ALA A 107 18.72 0.58 18.93
N TRP A 108 18.59 -0.36 17.98
CA TRP A 108 19.68 -0.69 17.05
C TRP A 108 20.03 0.47 16.10
N ALA A 109 19.04 1.20 15.59
CA ALA A 109 19.29 2.35 14.70
C ALA A 109 20.08 3.46 15.42
N VAL A 110 19.75 3.73 16.69
CA VAL A 110 20.48 4.71 17.50
C VAL A 110 21.90 4.23 17.81
N LEU A 111 22.05 2.97 18.25
CA LEU A 111 23.37 2.36 18.47
C LEU A 111 24.24 2.41 17.20
N ARG A 112 23.66 2.13 16.04
CA ARG A 112 24.35 2.22 14.77
C ARG A 112 24.80 3.64 14.46
N GLY A 113 23.94 4.63 14.69
CA GLY A 113 24.31 6.05 14.53
C GLY A 113 25.47 6.43 15.44
N GLN A 114 25.45 6.01 16.71
CA GLN A 114 26.55 6.23 17.65
C GLN A 114 27.87 5.61 17.16
N VAL A 115 27.83 4.39 16.61
CA VAL A 115 29.01 3.74 16.03
C VAL A 115 29.49 4.44 14.76
N GLU A 116 28.59 4.89 13.89
CA GLU A 116 28.94 5.66 12.69
C GLU A 116 29.62 6.98 13.07
N ASP A 117 29.11 7.70 14.07
CA ASP A 117 29.75 8.92 14.59
C ASP A 117 31.15 8.65 15.18
N LEU A 118 31.31 7.55 15.93
CA LEU A 118 32.62 7.15 16.46
C LEU A 118 33.60 6.78 15.35
N LEU A 119 33.13 6.09 14.30
CA LEU A 119 33.95 5.71 13.15
C LEU A 119 34.35 6.95 12.33
N ASP A 120 33.45 7.91 12.16
CA ASP A 120 33.77 9.20 11.53
C ASP A 120 34.80 10.00 12.33
N ARG A 121 34.75 9.95 13.67
CA ARG A 121 35.79 10.54 14.53
C ARG A 121 37.13 9.85 14.33
N GLN A 122 37.15 8.52 14.33
CA GLN A 122 38.38 7.75 14.13
C GLN A 122 38.99 8.04 12.75
N ASN A 123 38.20 7.99 11.68
CA ASN A 123 38.67 8.27 10.32
C ASN A 123 39.21 9.70 10.17
N LYS A 124 38.63 10.68 10.89
CA LYS A 124 39.15 12.06 10.90
C LYS A 124 40.46 12.18 11.67
N ALA A 125 40.61 11.50 12.80
CA ALA A 125 41.88 11.45 13.52
C ALA A 125 42.98 10.81 12.66
N ASP A 126 42.67 9.70 11.98
CA ASP A 126 43.61 9.03 11.08
C ASP A 126 43.98 9.92 9.85
N MET A 127 43.06 10.76 9.37
CA MET A 127 43.32 11.74 8.31
C MET A 127 44.16 12.93 8.79
N ASP A 128 43.93 13.44 10.00
CA ASP A 128 44.76 14.53 10.57
C ASP A 128 46.23 14.06 10.74
N ASP A 129 46.45 12.78 11.08
CA ASP A 129 47.79 12.18 11.15
C ASP A 129 48.46 11.98 9.77
N GLU A 130 47.68 11.76 8.69
CA GLU A 130 48.21 11.65 7.31
C GLU A 130 48.40 13.01 6.62
N ILE A 131 47.65 14.04 6.99
CA ILE A 131 47.75 15.39 6.41
C ILE A 131 49.06 16.07 6.83
N ASP A 132 49.60 15.76 8.01
CA ASP A 132 50.83 16.38 8.52
C ASP A 132 52.07 16.03 7.65
N ASP A 133 52.13 14.84 7.04
CA ASP A 133 53.30 14.42 6.23
C ASP A 133 53.27 14.95 4.77
N TYR A 134 52.10 15.32 4.24
CA TYR A 134 51.95 15.78 2.84
C TYR A 134 51.79 17.30 2.68
N PHE A 135 51.50 18.04 3.75
CA PHE A 135 51.36 19.52 3.71
C PHE A 135 52.64 20.29 4.08
N ILE A 136 53.70 19.61 4.50
CA ILE A 136 54.94 20.27 4.97
C ILE A 136 55.83 20.81 3.82
N ASP A 137 55.68 20.35 2.57
CA ASP A 137 56.72 20.62 1.55
C ASP A 137 56.48 21.81 0.59
N GLU A 138 55.28 22.38 0.44
CA GLU A 138 55.04 23.33 -0.68
C GLU A 138 54.39 24.69 -0.31
N GLY A 139 54.17 24.99 0.97
CA GLY A 139 53.42 26.19 1.41
C GLY A 139 54.15 27.19 2.30
N TRP A 140 55.21 26.78 3.01
CA TRP A 140 55.86 27.56 4.07
C TRP A 140 56.78 28.70 3.60
N MET A 141 56.71 29.08 2.33
CA MET A 141 57.57 30.12 1.73
C MET A 141 56.83 31.20 0.94
N THR A 142 55.52 31.34 1.11
CA THR A 142 54.78 32.38 0.37
C THR A 142 54.03 33.30 1.32
N ASP A 143 54.60 34.50 1.46
CA ASP A 143 54.01 35.74 1.98
C ASP A 143 53.56 35.74 3.44
N PHE A 144 54.50 36.01 4.35
CA PHE A 144 54.16 36.47 5.70
C PHE A 144 53.29 37.74 5.58
N ASP A 145 52.01 37.64 5.94
CA ASP A 145 51.14 38.81 6.14
C ASP A 145 51.65 39.56 7.37
N ASP A 146 51.85 40.88 7.25
CA ASP A 146 52.31 41.74 8.35
C ASP A 146 51.38 41.63 9.59
N ASN A 147 50.10 41.28 9.38
CA ASN A 147 49.18 41.00 10.48
C ASN A 147 49.54 39.75 11.29
N GLU A 148 50.03 38.68 10.65
CA GLU A 148 50.38 37.41 11.29
C GLU A 148 51.70 37.54 12.08
N PHE A 149 52.64 38.33 11.56
CA PHE A 149 53.85 38.72 12.30
C PHE A 149 53.52 39.54 13.54
N ASN A 150 52.60 40.50 13.45
CA ASN A 150 52.17 41.30 14.60
C ASN A 150 51.43 40.45 15.64
N PHE A 151 50.60 39.49 15.23
CA PHE A 151 49.91 38.58 16.14
C PHE A 151 50.91 37.71 16.93
N THR A 152 51.80 37.00 16.24
CA THR A 152 52.79 36.12 16.89
C THR A 152 53.73 36.88 17.82
N ASN A 153 54.18 38.08 17.42
CA ASN A 153 55.06 38.90 18.24
C ASN A 153 54.34 39.46 19.49
N ASN A 154 53.06 39.82 19.39
CA ASN A 154 52.23 40.27 20.52
C ASN A 154 51.88 39.14 21.50
N VAL A 155 51.78 37.89 21.01
CA VAL A 155 51.62 36.69 21.83
C VAL A 155 52.92 36.36 22.57
N ILE A 156 54.07 36.45 21.90
CA ILE A 156 55.39 36.20 22.50
C ILE A 156 55.79 37.30 23.50
N SER A 157 55.43 38.56 23.22
CA SER A 157 55.70 39.70 24.12
C SER A 157 54.78 39.75 25.33
N GLY A 158 53.70 38.94 25.35
CA GLY A 158 52.74 38.87 26.45
C GLY A 158 51.70 39.99 26.47
N GLU A 159 51.63 40.83 25.44
CA GLU A 159 50.65 41.93 25.38
C GLU A 159 49.21 41.46 25.11
N LEU A 160 49.04 40.22 24.62
CA LEU A 160 47.73 39.62 24.27
C LEU A 160 47.19 38.60 25.31
N GLU A 161 47.75 38.54 26.52
CA GLU A 161 47.46 37.51 27.53
C GLU A 161 45.97 37.40 27.93
N ALA A 162 45.21 38.51 27.84
CA ALA A 162 43.79 38.54 28.17
C ALA A 162 42.87 37.92 27.10
N ASP A 163 43.27 37.93 25.83
CA ASP A 163 42.48 37.45 24.68
C ASP A 163 42.82 36.00 24.31
N LEU A 164 43.96 35.50 24.78
CA LEU A 164 44.42 34.13 24.53
C LEU A 164 43.63 33.07 25.30
N ASN A 165 43.04 33.42 26.45
CA ASN A 165 42.30 32.46 27.28
C ASN A 165 41.09 31.84 26.55
N GLY A 166 40.46 32.57 25.61
CA GLY A 166 39.34 32.05 24.80
C GLY A 166 39.77 31.43 23.46
N LEU A 167 41.03 31.58 23.07
CA LEU A 167 41.56 31.13 21.77
C LEU A 167 42.14 29.70 21.85
N PHE A 168 42.60 29.30 23.04
CA PHE A 168 43.02 27.93 23.37
C PHE A 168 41.93 27.09 24.03
N GLU A 169 40.77 27.68 24.35
CA GLU A 169 39.58 26.89 24.65
C GLU A 169 39.18 26.18 23.36
N GLU A 170 39.28 24.84 23.37
CA GLU A 170 38.81 24.00 22.28
C GLU A 170 37.42 24.48 21.86
N ARG A 171 37.24 24.82 20.57
CA ARG A 171 35.96 25.24 20.01
C ARG A 171 34.92 24.25 20.51
N VAL A 172 34.03 24.68 21.44
CA VAL A 172 33.07 23.80 22.13
C VAL A 172 32.47 22.83 21.12
N ARG A 173 33.04 21.63 21.09
CA ARG A 173 32.51 20.55 20.29
C ARG A 173 31.26 20.15 21.03
N ARG A 174 30.10 20.14 20.36
CA ARG A 174 28.90 19.59 20.98
C ARG A 174 29.24 18.17 21.41
N GLU A 175 29.29 17.94 22.72
CA GLU A 175 29.38 16.59 23.25
C GLU A 175 28.06 15.90 22.91
N GLU A 176 28.17 15.02 21.92
CA GLU A 176 27.34 13.82 21.73
C GLU A 176 25.84 14.06 21.52
N GLY A 177 25.19 13.11 20.85
CA GLY A 177 23.73 13.13 20.77
C GLY A 177 23.15 13.14 22.18
N ARG A 178 21.99 13.81 22.37
CA ARG A 178 21.24 13.76 23.64
C ARG A 178 21.17 12.30 24.11
N PRO A 179 21.54 11.99 25.37
CA PRO A 179 21.43 10.63 25.88
C PRO A 179 19.99 10.14 25.74
N VAL A 180 19.81 8.87 25.39
CA VAL A 180 18.47 8.30 25.21
C VAL A 180 17.81 8.16 26.56
N THR A 181 16.69 8.86 26.75
CA THR A 181 15.91 8.80 27.99
C THR A 181 14.87 7.70 27.95
N LEU A 182 14.34 7.35 29.12
CA LEU A 182 13.19 6.46 29.24
C LEU A 182 11.97 7.01 28.50
N GLY A 183 11.76 8.33 28.52
CA GLY A 183 10.72 9.00 27.75
C GLY A 183 10.86 8.75 26.25
N ASP A 184 12.09 8.80 25.73
CA ASP A 184 12.38 8.51 24.33
C ASP A 184 12.04 7.06 23.95
N LEU A 185 12.38 6.08 24.81
CA LEU A 185 12.04 4.66 24.58
C LEU A 185 10.54 4.39 24.65
N LEU A 186 9.83 5.00 25.60
CA LEU A 186 8.38 4.84 25.75
C LEU A 186 7.62 5.54 24.63
N GLY A 187 8.05 6.74 24.21
CA GLY A 187 7.51 7.44 23.04
C GLY A 187 7.73 6.64 21.75
N ALA A 188 8.92 6.08 21.57
CA ALA A 188 9.25 5.17 20.48
C ALA A 188 8.37 3.90 20.48
N LEU A 189 8.15 3.30 21.65
CA LEU A 189 7.30 2.12 21.81
C LEU A 189 5.84 2.42 21.46
N ARG A 190 5.28 3.51 21.99
CA ARG A 190 3.93 3.98 21.62
C ARG A 190 3.82 4.14 20.11
N GLY A 191 4.82 4.81 19.53
CA GLY A 191 4.82 5.06 18.10
C GLY A 191 4.88 3.81 17.23
N ALA A 192 5.61 2.80 17.69
CA ALA A 192 5.63 1.50 17.06
C ALA A 192 4.26 0.79 17.08
N CYS A 193 3.50 0.99 18.16
CA CYS A 193 2.17 0.40 18.36
C CYS A 193 1.13 1.05 17.46
N ASP A 194 1.08 2.39 17.43
CA ASP A 194 0.14 3.13 16.58
C ASP A 194 0.30 2.71 15.11
N ASP A 195 1.55 2.59 14.65
CA ASP A 195 1.84 2.12 13.31
C ASP A 195 1.46 0.65 13.06
N ALA A 196 1.60 -0.20 14.08
CA ALA A 196 1.18 -1.61 14.00
C ALA A 196 -0.35 -1.70 13.89
N GLU A 197 -1.08 -0.88 14.64
CA GLU A 197 -2.53 -0.77 14.56
C GLU A 197 -2.99 -0.25 13.18
N ILE A 198 -2.35 0.81 12.68
CA ILE A 198 -2.60 1.33 11.32
C ILE A 198 -2.37 0.23 10.27
N ASN A 199 -1.30 -0.54 10.40
CA ASN A 199 -1.01 -1.64 9.47
C ASN A 199 -2.03 -2.77 9.56
N LYS A 200 -2.52 -3.10 10.75
CA LYS A 200 -3.59 -4.09 10.94
C LYS A 200 -4.87 -3.65 10.23
N ILE A 201 -5.28 -2.40 10.38
CA ILE A 201 -6.44 -1.83 9.70
C ILE A 201 -6.26 -1.89 8.17
N ARG A 202 -5.06 -1.55 7.68
CA ARG A 202 -4.73 -1.63 6.24
C ARG A 202 -4.83 -3.06 5.71
N GLU A 203 -4.37 -4.04 6.47
CA GLU A 203 -4.46 -5.45 6.09
C GLU A 203 -5.90 -5.95 6.05
N GLU A 204 -6.70 -5.62 7.07
CA GLU A 204 -8.12 -5.95 7.10
C GLU A 204 -8.87 -5.34 5.91
N ASN A 205 -8.56 -4.09 5.56
CA ASN A 205 -9.11 -3.46 4.36
C ASN A 205 -8.66 -4.17 3.09
N ARG A 206 -7.38 -4.55 2.97
CA ARG A 206 -6.88 -5.31 1.81
C ARG A 206 -7.63 -6.63 1.62
N ILE A 207 -7.89 -7.35 2.71
CA ILE A 207 -8.63 -8.62 2.66
C ILE A 207 -10.09 -8.38 2.23
N LYS A 208 -10.75 -7.36 2.78
CA LYS A 208 -12.11 -6.98 2.38
C LYS A 208 -12.19 -6.59 0.90
N TYR A 209 -11.30 -5.72 0.43
CA TYR A 209 -11.25 -5.33 -0.98
C TYR A 209 -10.97 -6.52 -1.90
N LYS A 210 -10.10 -7.46 -1.50
CA LYS A 210 -9.86 -8.67 -2.27
C LYS A 210 -11.13 -9.51 -2.43
N LEU A 211 -11.89 -9.67 -1.36
CA LEU A 211 -13.16 -10.41 -1.37
C LEU A 211 -14.22 -9.71 -2.22
N GLU A 212 -14.33 -8.39 -2.14
CA GLU A 212 -15.23 -7.58 -2.97
C GLU A 212 -14.88 -7.69 -4.46
N VAL A 213 -13.60 -7.67 -4.81
CA VAL A 213 -13.14 -7.85 -6.20
C VAL A 213 -13.44 -9.27 -6.71
N GLU A 214 -13.27 -10.29 -5.88
CA GLU A 214 -13.58 -11.68 -6.24
C GLU A 214 -15.09 -11.87 -6.51
N GLU A 215 -15.95 -11.28 -5.67
CA GLU A 215 -17.39 -11.27 -5.88
C GLU A 215 -17.79 -10.50 -7.15
N ALA A 216 -17.19 -9.33 -7.38
CA ALA A 216 -17.42 -8.55 -8.59
C ALA A 216 -17.00 -9.33 -9.86
N LEU A 217 -15.87 -10.02 -9.82
CA LEU A 217 -15.37 -10.82 -10.94
C LEU A 217 -16.28 -12.02 -11.22
N GLY A 218 -16.81 -12.68 -10.19
CA GLY A 218 -17.80 -13.76 -10.33
C GLY A 218 -19.07 -13.29 -11.04
N ASN A 219 -19.54 -12.09 -10.74
CA ASN A 219 -20.72 -11.49 -11.39
C ASN A 219 -20.46 -11.01 -12.83
N VAL A 220 -19.21 -10.70 -13.19
CA VAL A 220 -18.84 -10.31 -14.56
C VAL A 220 -18.92 -11.51 -15.51
N GLY A 221 -18.55 -12.71 -15.06
CA GLY A 221 -18.67 -13.94 -15.87
C GLY A 221 -20.12 -14.25 -16.30
N ALA A 222 -21.10 -13.98 -15.44
CA ALA A 222 -22.53 -14.17 -15.74
C ALA A 222 -23.13 -13.07 -16.64
N ARG A 223 -22.48 -11.91 -16.74
CA ARG A 223 -22.89 -10.77 -17.59
C ARG A 223 -22.08 -10.61 -18.86
N MET A 224 -21.03 -11.41 -19.04
CA MET A 224 -20.29 -11.46 -20.28
C MET A 224 -21.14 -12.23 -21.29
N HIS A 225 -22.01 -11.49 -21.98
CA HIS A 225 -22.75 -11.98 -23.14
C HIS A 225 -21.76 -12.55 -24.15
N ASP A 226 -21.95 -13.81 -24.53
CA ASP A 226 -21.19 -14.42 -25.62
C ASP A 226 -21.77 -13.86 -26.93
N GLU A 227 -21.27 -12.70 -27.39
CA GLU A 227 -21.72 -12.02 -28.62
C GLU A 227 -21.30 -12.79 -29.89
N ASN A 228 -21.72 -14.05 -30.01
CA ASN A 228 -21.49 -14.87 -31.19
C ASN A 228 -22.55 -14.62 -32.27
N LEU A 229 -22.44 -13.46 -32.92
CA LEU A 229 -23.38 -13.02 -33.96
C LEU A 229 -23.55 -14.03 -35.11
N GLU A 230 -22.49 -14.73 -35.52
CA GLU A 230 -22.56 -15.72 -36.61
C GLU A 230 -23.36 -16.96 -36.17
N GLY A 231 -23.15 -17.42 -34.93
CA GLY A 231 -23.92 -18.51 -34.34
C GLY A 231 -25.39 -18.16 -34.18
N ASP A 232 -25.68 -16.91 -33.78
CA ASP A 232 -27.05 -16.39 -33.67
C ASP A 232 -27.79 -16.39 -35.01
N ILE A 233 -27.11 -15.99 -36.09
CA ILE A 233 -27.68 -15.98 -37.43
C ILE A 233 -27.95 -17.42 -37.91
N GLU A 234 -27.02 -18.35 -37.70
CA GLU A 234 -27.19 -19.76 -38.04
C GLU A 234 -28.39 -20.39 -37.30
N LEU A 235 -28.49 -20.13 -36.00
CA LEU A 235 -29.57 -20.60 -35.15
C LEU A 235 -30.93 -20.04 -35.61
N CYS A 236 -31.00 -18.73 -35.90
CA CYS A 236 -32.22 -18.11 -36.41
C CYS A 236 -32.62 -18.66 -37.79
N TRP A 237 -31.66 -18.95 -38.67
CA TRP A 237 -31.93 -19.54 -39.98
C TRP A 237 -32.46 -20.98 -39.87
N ASN A 238 -31.82 -21.82 -39.04
CA ASN A 238 -32.26 -23.20 -38.80
C ASN A 238 -33.67 -23.24 -38.18
N LEU A 239 -33.93 -22.43 -37.15
CA LEU A 239 -35.25 -22.34 -36.52
C LEU A 239 -36.33 -21.83 -37.48
N MET A 240 -36.00 -20.84 -38.31
CA MET A 240 -36.91 -20.41 -39.37
C MET A 240 -37.26 -21.60 -40.27
N ARG A 241 -36.30 -22.38 -40.73
CA ARG A 241 -36.56 -23.52 -41.63
C ARG A 241 -37.36 -24.64 -40.96
N GLU A 242 -37.09 -24.95 -39.70
CA GLU A 242 -37.84 -25.97 -38.96
C GLU A 242 -39.30 -25.57 -38.72
N MET A 243 -39.55 -24.29 -38.47
CA MET A 243 -40.90 -23.78 -38.19
C MET A 243 -41.68 -23.38 -39.46
N ASN A 244 -41.05 -23.42 -40.63
CA ASN A 244 -41.65 -22.97 -41.90
C ASN A 244 -42.55 -24.05 -42.51
N LYS A 245 -43.86 -23.98 -42.21
CA LYS A 245 -44.86 -24.93 -42.74
C LYS A 245 -45.59 -24.43 -43.98
N ASP A 246 -45.78 -23.12 -44.12
CA ASP A 246 -46.62 -22.51 -45.16
C ASP A 246 -45.90 -21.43 -46.02
N GLY A 247 -44.59 -21.26 -45.87
CA GLY A 247 -43.78 -20.29 -46.61
C GLY A 247 -43.67 -18.90 -45.96
N GLU A 248 -44.40 -18.64 -44.87
CA GLU A 248 -44.34 -17.41 -44.08
C GLU A 248 -44.23 -17.71 -42.57
N ILE A 249 -43.38 -16.98 -41.85
CA ILE A 249 -43.23 -17.07 -40.38
C ILE A 249 -43.43 -15.68 -39.74
N ASP A 250 -44.03 -15.63 -38.56
CA ASP A 250 -44.14 -14.41 -37.73
C ASP A 250 -42.87 -14.26 -36.86
N LEU A 251 -42.33 -13.04 -36.78
CA LEU A 251 -41.10 -12.76 -36.02
C LEU A 251 -41.25 -13.12 -34.54
N GLN A 252 -42.44 -12.96 -33.96
CA GLN A 252 -42.70 -13.32 -32.56
C GLN A 252 -42.51 -14.82 -32.30
N THR A 253 -43.05 -15.66 -33.20
CA THR A 253 -42.87 -17.12 -33.12
C THR A 253 -41.40 -17.54 -33.29
N LEU A 254 -40.64 -16.83 -34.13
CA LEU A 254 -39.20 -17.06 -34.26
C LEU A 254 -38.46 -16.69 -32.96
N SER A 255 -38.71 -15.50 -32.42
CA SER A 255 -38.07 -15.04 -31.18
C SER A 255 -38.39 -15.93 -29.97
N ASP A 256 -39.60 -16.50 -29.92
CA ASP A 256 -39.97 -17.47 -28.89
C ASP A 256 -39.24 -18.81 -29.06
N GLY A 257 -38.90 -19.18 -30.30
CA GLY A 257 -38.05 -20.32 -30.63
C GLY A 257 -36.61 -20.11 -30.18
N VAL A 258 -36.04 -18.95 -30.52
CA VAL A 258 -34.68 -18.53 -30.13
C VAL A 258 -34.56 -18.48 -28.60
N ALA A 259 -35.56 -17.91 -27.92
CA ALA A 259 -35.62 -17.86 -26.46
C ALA A 259 -35.61 -19.25 -25.80
N LYS A 260 -36.16 -20.28 -26.45
CA LYS A 260 -36.14 -21.66 -25.93
C LYS A 260 -34.78 -22.31 -26.09
N GLU A 261 -34.06 -22.01 -27.17
CA GLU A 261 -32.75 -22.61 -27.41
C GLU A 261 -31.68 -21.96 -26.52
N ILE A 262 -31.70 -20.64 -26.39
CA ILE A 262 -30.80 -19.92 -25.45
C ILE A 262 -31.03 -20.39 -24.00
N LYS A 263 -32.28 -20.65 -23.61
CA LYS A 263 -32.61 -21.20 -22.28
C LYS A 263 -32.08 -22.61 -22.04
N LYS A 264 -31.92 -23.43 -23.08
CA LYS A 264 -31.34 -24.77 -22.94
C LYS A 264 -29.83 -24.70 -22.73
N GLU A 265 -29.16 -23.74 -23.35
CA GLU A 265 -27.71 -23.57 -23.26
C GLU A 265 -27.28 -22.86 -21.97
N SER A 266 -27.97 -21.80 -21.55
CA SER A 266 -27.55 -20.98 -20.41
C SER A 266 -27.97 -21.51 -19.03
N GLY A 267 -28.87 -22.49 -18.94
CA GLY A 267 -29.24 -23.15 -17.67
C GLY A 267 -29.90 -22.27 -16.58
N GLU A 268 -29.99 -20.95 -16.77
CA GLU A 268 -30.52 -19.99 -15.80
C GLU A 268 -31.90 -19.43 -16.18
N GLU A 269 -32.71 -19.12 -15.17
CA GLU A 269 -33.99 -18.40 -15.28
C GLU A 269 -33.80 -16.89 -15.52
N ILE A 270 -32.91 -16.50 -16.43
CA ILE A 270 -32.81 -15.10 -16.87
C ILE A 270 -33.98 -14.80 -17.83
N ASP A 271 -34.53 -13.59 -17.76
CA ASP A 271 -35.51 -13.12 -18.75
C ASP A 271 -34.84 -12.84 -20.10
N VAL A 272 -34.57 -13.92 -20.85
CA VAL A 272 -33.98 -13.87 -22.20
C VAL A 272 -34.98 -13.38 -23.27
N SER A 273 -36.21 -12.96 -22.90
CA SER A 273 -37.23 -12.60 -23.89
C SER A 273 -36.86 -11.36 -24.70
N SER A 274 -36.18 -10.39 -24.07
CA SER A 274 -35.72 -9.18 -24.76
C SER A 274 -34.54 -9.48 -25.69
N GLU A 275 -33.56 -10.24 -25.22
CA GLU A 275 -32.37 -10.65 -25.97
C GLU A 275 -32.77 -11.48 -27.19
N ALA A 276 -33.60 -12.50 -27.03
CA ALA A 276 -34.07 -13.33 -28.14
C ALA A 276 -34.85 -12.54 -29.22
N LYS A 277 -35.55 -11.47 -28.84
CA LYS A 277 -36.22 -10.57 -29.80
C LYS A 277 -35.21 -9.73 -30.58
N VAL A 278 -34.18 -9.21 -29.91
CA VAL A 278 -33.10 -8.43 -30.55
C VAL A 278 -32.29 -9.33 -31.47
N THR A 279 -31.83 -10.47 -30.98
CA THR A 279 -31.08 -11.48 -31.75
C THR A 279 -31.87 -11.97 -32.96
N GLY A 280 -33.15 -12.30 -32.78
CA GLY A 280 -34.03 -12.71 -33.88
C GLY A 280 -34.24 -11.63 -34.93
N LEU A 281 -34.44 -10.37 -34.51
CA LEU A 281 -34.61 -9.24 -35.44
C LEU A 281 -33.32 -8.91 -36.19
N VAL A 282 -32.19 -8.81 -35.50
CA VAL A 282 -30.88 -8.47 -36.09
C VAL A 282 -30.45 -9.56 -37.08
N SER A 283 -30.59 -10.83 -36.69
CA SER A 283 -30.28 -11.96 -37.56
C SER A 283 -31.16 -11.98 -38.81
N MET A 284 -32.45 -11.72 -38.66
CA MET A 284 -33.37 -11.67 -39.80
C MET A 284 -33.13 -10.46 -40.70
N LEU A 285 -32.80 -9.30 -40.13
CA LEU A 285 -32.42 -8.13 -40.91
C LEU A 285 -31.16 -8.41 -41.73
N PHE A 286 -30.18 -9.08 -41.14
CA PHE A 286 -28.96 -9.48 -41.84
C PHE A 286 -29.25 -10.44 -43.01
N LEU A 287 -30.11 -11.44 -42.79
CA LEU A 287 -30.56 -12.36 -43.83
C LEU A 287 -31.34 -11.65 -44.96
N THR A 288 -32.14 -10.62 -44.63
CA THR A 288 -32.85 -9.82 -45.63
C THR A 288 -31.93 -8.90 -46.43
N HIS A 289 -30.97 -8.26 -45.76
CA HIS A 289 -29.99 -7.41 -46.43
C HIS A 289 -29.21 -8.19 -47.50
N ARG A 290 -28.99 -9.48 -47.24
CA ARG A 290 -28.32 -10.40 -48.15
C ARG A 290 -29.26 -11.09 -49.16
N GLY A 291 -30.58 -10.83 -49.13
CA GLY A 291 -31.53 -11.35 -50.11
C GLY A 291 -31.96 -12.82 -49.93
N PHE A 292 -31.73 -13.42 -48.76
CA PHE A 292 -32.15 -14.80 -48.48
C PHE A 292 -33.57 -14.87 -47.93
N THR A 293 -33.96 -13.86 -47.18
CA THR A 293 -35.30 -13.69 -46.64
C THR A 293 -35.89 -12.39 -47.13
N ASP A 294 -37.22 -12.29 -47.09
CA ASP A 294 -37.95 -11.04 -47.28
C ASP A 294 -38.76 -10.74 -46.02
N ILE A 295 -38.76 -9.49 -45.58
CA ILE A 295 -39.50 -9.03 -44.39
C ILE A 295 -40.59 -8.06 -44.83
N GLU A 296 -41.84 -8.42 -44.56
CA GLU A 296 -43.00 -7.60 -44.84
C GLU A 296 -43.76 -7.25 -43.55
N GLN A 297 -44.08 -5.96 -43.36
CA GLN A 297 -45.00 -5.49 -42.31
C GLN A 297 -46.17 -4.77 -42.96
N LYS A 298 -47.40 -5.27 -42.76
CA LYS A 298 -48.60 -4.72 -43.41
C LYS A 298 -49.14 -3.45 -42.75
N ASP A 299 -49.12 -3.39 -41.41
CA ASP A 299 -49.61 -2.26 -40.64
C ASP A 299 -48.45 -1.61 -39.88
N VAL A 300 -48.10 -0.37 -40.20
CA VAL A 300 -46.99 0.36 -39.54
C VAL A 300 -47.58 1.30 -38.48
N PRO A 301 -47.04 1.39 -37.24
CA PRO A 301 -45.84 0.70 -36.73
C PRO A 301 -46.11 -0.63 -35.98
N ASN A 302 -47.37 -0.97 -35.68
CA ASN A 302 -47.72 -2.03 -34.71
C ASN A 302 -48.20 -3.35 -35.33
N GLY A 303 -48.02 -3.55 -36.64
CA GLY A 303 -48.43 -4.75 -37.36
C GLY A 303 -47.44 -5.90 -37.19
N LYS A 304 -47.93 -7.12 -37.42
CA LYS A 304 -47.10 -8.33 -37.39
C LYS A 304 -46.06 -8.32 -38.51
N ILE A 305 -44.83 -8.69 -38.16
CA ILE A 305 -43.69 -8.76 -39.08
C ILE A 305 -43.64 -10.18 -39.63
N LYS A 306 -43.88 -10.31 -40.94
CA LYS A 306 -43.84 -11.59 -41.64
C LYS A 306 -42.51 -11.75 -42.34
N ILE A 307 -41.97 -12.96 -42.27
CA ILE A 307 -40.69 -13.35 -42.87
C ILE A 307 -40.98 -14.43 -43.90
N LYS A 308 -40.51 -14.22 -45.14
CA LYS A 308 -40.61 -15.20 -46.22
C LYS A 308 -39.22 -15.69 -46.59
N ASP A 309 -39.11 -16.98 -46.84
CA ASP A 309 -37.88 -17.60 -47.32
C ASP A 309 -37.87 -17.59 -48.86
N LEU A 310 -36.88 -16.92 -49.45
CA LEU A 310 -36.74 -16.80 -50.91
C LEU A 310 -35.98 -18.00 -51.52
N TRP A 311 -35.31 -18.82 -50.71
CA TRP A 311 -34.43 -19.91 -51.16
C TRP A 311 -34.77 -21.28 -50.53
N PRO A 312 -35.97 -21.83 -50.81
CA PRO A 312 -36.41 -23.11 -50.25
C PRO A 312 -35.54 -24.32 -50.66
N LYS A 313 -34.76 -24.21 -51.74
CA LYS A 313 -34.01 -25.33 -52.34
C LYS A 313 -32.64 -25.62 -51.69
N ILE A 314 -32.09 -24.69 -50.90
CA ILE A 314 -30.79 -24.90 -50.22
C ILE A 314 -31.04 -25.60 -48.88
N LYS A 315 -30.23 -26.63 -48.58
CA LYS A 315 -30.44 -27.54 -47.43
C LYS A 315 -29.39 -27.41 -46.32
N SER A 316 -28.27 -26.73 -46.55
CA SER A 316 -27.17 -26.59 -45.59
C SER A 316 -26.76 -25.14 -45.42
N TRP A 317 -26.49 -24.73 -44.17
CA TRP A 317 -25.97 -23.40 -43.82
C TRP A 317 -24.62 -23.12 -44.47
N GLU A 318 -23.73 -24.13 -44.57
CA GLU A 318 -22.43 -24.01 -45.22
C GLU A 318 -22.54 -23.60 -46.70
N SER A 319 -23.53 -24.15 -47.42
CA SER A 319 -23.78 -23.80 -48.83
C SER A 319 -24.38 -22.40 -49.00
N ILE A 320 -25.04 -21.88 -47.96
CA ILE A 320 -25.51 -20.49 -47.91
C ILE A 320 -24.33 -19.57 -47.60
N ASN A 321 -23.42 -20.00 -46.71
CA ASN A 321 -22.24 -19.22 -46.34
C ASN A 321 -21.20 -19.15 -47.45
N GLU A 322 -21.07 -20.19 -48.27
CA GLU A 322 -20.29 -20.14 -49.52
C GLU A 322 -20.90 -19.15 -50.52
N LYS A 323 -22.22 -19.12 -50.67
CA LYS A 323 -22.90 -18.10 -51.49
C LYS A 323 -22.78 -16.68 -50.92
N PHE A 324 -22.81 -16.53 -49.59
CA PHE A 324 -22.50 -15.26 -48.92
C PHE A 324 -21.10 -14.76 -49.28
N LYS A 325 -20.12 -15.66 -49.41
CA LYS A 325 -18.74 -15.31 -49.77
C LYS A 325 -18.56 -15.02 -51.26
N GLU A 326 -19.24 -15.76 -52.15
CA GLU A 326 -19.21 -15.53 -53.59
C GLU A 326 -19.83 -14.17 -53.99
N GLU A 327 -20.95 -13.77 -53.39
CA GLU A 327 -21.57 -12.46 -53.65
C GLU A 327 -20.73 -11.29 -53.12
N ASN A 328 -20.06 -11.44 -51.96
CA ASN A 328 -19.14 -10.43 -51.43
C ASN A 328 -17.92 -10.18 -52.35
N ASN A 329 -17.40 -11.21 -53.01
CA ASN A 329 -16.31 -11.03 -53.99
C ASN A 329 -16.80 -10.29 -55.24
N SER A 330 -18.02 -10.57 -55.71
CA SER A 330 -18.60 -9.85 -56.86
C SER A 330 -18.90 -8.37 -56.58
N PHE A 331 -19.25 -8.02 -55.34
CA PHE A 331 -19.50 -6.63 -54.94
C PHE A 331 -18.19 -5.84 -54.75
N ASN A 332 -17.12 -6.47 -54.26
CA ASN A 332 -15.81 -5.83 -54.12
C ASN A 332 -15.10 -5.61 -55.46
N GLU A 333 -15.26 -6.52 -56.44
CA GLU A 333 -14.71 -6.32 -57.80
C GLU A 333 -15.35 -5.15 -58.56
N VAL A 334 -16.62 -4.81 -58.27
CA VAL A 334 -17.29 -3.65 -58.89
C VAL A 334 -16.80 -2.32 -58.30
N VAL A 335 -16.34 -2.31 -57.05
CA VAL A 335 -15.85 -1.09 -56.38
C VAL A 335 -14.40 -0.77 -56.77
N GLU A 336 -13.56 -1.76 -57.10
CA GLU A 336 -12.18 -1.52 -57.56
C GLU A 336 -12.07 -1.02 -59.02
N VAL A 337 -13.14 -1.14 -59.83
CA VAL A 337 -13.12 -0.69 -61.24
C VAL A 337 -13.53 0.78 -61.40
N ASP A 338 -14.20 1.36 -60.40
CA ASP A 338 -14.63 2.77 -60.39
C ASP A 338 -13.76 3.69 -59.49
N SER A 339 -12.58 3.21 -59.06
CA SER A 339 -11.50 4.02 -58.45
C SER A 339 -10.31 4.15 -59.37
#